data_AF-A0A1Q2KYX0-F1
#
_entry.id   AF-A0A1Q2KYX0-F1
#
_cell.length_a   1.000
_cell.length_b   1.000
_cell.length_c   1.000
_cell.angle_alpha   90.00
_cell.angle_beta   90.00
_cell.angle_gamma   90.00
#
_symmetry.space_group_name_H-M   'P 1'
#
loop_
_entity.id
_entity.type
_entity.pdbx_description
1 polymer ?
#
loop_
_entity_poly.entity_id
_entity_poly.type
_entity_poly.pdbx_seq_one_letter_code
_entity_poly.pdbx_strand_id
1 'polypeptide(L)'
;MVQEAEVIVTGTYDFTDTPVEGDFIFQGYPFNVTEQIKGTAEDSLIAGIDIYDTGWVKEFQDSGGEFLLFLAPSEEAFMVPVGGPNGMIELQDGEVIRQDADEAAVFERVLRGEEIPSAAPASVEQDSGQGLWILAGVIIALAVLLVFFGLRAVRNRPSP
;
A
#
# COMPACT_ATOMS: atom_id res chain seq x y z
N MET A 1 7.23 -3.50 9.37
CA MET A 1 7.09 -3.58 7.91
C MET A 1 8.35 -3.03 7.25
N VAL A 2 8.47 -1.75 6.87
CA VAL A 2 9.71 -1.21 6.26
C VAL A 2 10.98 -1.37 7.14
N GLN A 3 10.83 -1.31 8.47
CA GLN A 3 11.95 -1.50 9.41
C GLN A 3 12.51 -2.93 9.44
N GLU A 4 11.73 -3.92 8.99
CA GLU A 4 12.15 -5.33 8.92
C GLU A 4 13.00 -5.62 7.67
N ALA A 5 13.10 -4.66 6.74
CA ALA A 5 13.92 -4.81 5.56
C ALA A 5 15.40 -4.85 5.92
N GLU A 6 16.07 -5.95 5.56
CA GLU A 6 17.52 -6.09 5.66
C GLU A 6 18.22 -5.49 4.44
N VAL A 7 17.55 -5.57 3.28
CA VAL A 7 18.02 -5.03 2.00
C VAL A 7 16.98 -4.05 1.46
N ILE A 8 17.45 -2.91 0.94
CA ILE A 8 16.63 -1.94 0.21
C ILE A 8 17.33 -1.65 -1.10
N VAL A 9 16.64 -1.89 -2.20
CA VAL A 9 17.17 -1.78 -3.57
C VAL A 9 16.14 -1.19 -4.50
N THR A 10 16.59 -0.60 -5.60
CA THR A 10 15.78 -0.31 -6.77
C THR A 10 16.16 -1.21 -7.93
N GLY A 11 15.25 -1.42 -8.87
CA GLY A 11 15.54 -2.20 -10.08
C GLY A 11 14.30 -2.80 -10.72
N THR A 12 14.51 -3.89 -11.46
CA THR A 12 13.46 -4.55 -12.26
C THR A 12 13.50 -6.07 -12.12
N TYR A 13 12.34 -6.71 -12.11
CA TYR A 13 12.21 -8.15 -12.24
C TYR A 13 12.57 -8.64 -13.65
N ASP A 14 13.26 -9.77 -13.72
CA ASP A 14 13.51 -10.52 -14.93
C ASP A 14 12.53 -11.70 -15.03
N PHE A 15 11.60 -11.64 -15.99
CA PHE A 15 10.61 -12.68 -16.25
C PHE A 15 11.01 -13.62 -17.39
N THR A 16 12.28 -13.62 -17.82
CA THR A 16 12.75 -14.50 -18.90
C THR A 16 13.01 -15.93 -18.43
N ASP A 17 13.33 -16.12 -17.15
CA ASP A 17 13.57 -17.41 -16.54
C ASP A 17 12.31 -17.99 -15.86
N THR A 18 12.35 -19.30 -15.60
CA THR A 18 11.33 -19.98 -14.80
C THR A 18 11.39 -19.47 -13.35
N PRO A 19 10.26 -19.08 -12.73
CA PRO A 19 10.26 -18.66 -11.34
C PRO A 19 10.75 -19.74 -10.38
N VAL A 20 11.37 -19.31 -9.29
CA VAL A 20 11.58 -20.14 -8.11
C VAL A 20 10.22 -20.30 -7.42
N GLU A 21 9.72 -21.53 -7.37
CA GLU A 21 8.50 -21.83 -6.62
C GLU A 21 8.69 -21.48 -5.14
N GLY A 22 7.67 -20.88 -4.54
CA GLY A 22 7.58 -20.70 -3.10
C GLY A 22 6.18 -21.05 -2.60
N ASP A 23 5.95 -20.89 -1.30
CA ASP A 23 4.66 -21.22 -0.72
C ASP A 23 3.56 -20.21 -1.11
N PHE A 24 2.37 -20.76 -1.29
CA PHE A 24 1.09 -20.04 -1.37
C PHE A 24 0.93 -19.14 -2.60
N ILE A 25 1.26 -17.85 -2.49
CA ILE A 25 1.00 -16.82 -3.52
C ILE A 25 2.26 -16.10 -3.97
N PHE A 26 3.43 -16.41 -3.41
CA PHE A 26 4.68 -15.79 -3.83
C PHE A 26 5.48 -16.73 -4.70
N GLN A 27 6.13 -16.15 -5.70
CA GLN A 27 7.14 -16.81 -6.50
C GLN A 27 8.35 -15.91 -6.61
N GLY A 28 9.54 -16.51 -6.64
CA GLY A 28 10.80 -15.77 -6.76
C GLY A 28 11.16 -15.56 -8.21
N TYR A 29 11.48 -14.32 -8.60
CA TYR A 29 12.13 -14.02 -9.87
C TYR A 29 13.47 -13.33 -9.62
N PRO A 30 14.43 -13.48 -10.55
CA PRO A 30 15.60 -12.61 -10.54
C PRO A 30 15.15 -11.15 -10.58
N PHE A 31 15.80 -10.33 -9.76
CA PHE A 31 15.60 -8.91 -9.66
C PHE A 31 16.94 -8.24 -9.92
N ASN A 32 17.04 -7.56 -11.05
CA ASN A 32 18.23 -6.85 -11.48
C ASN A 32 18.30 -5.53 -10.71
N VAL A 33 19.32 -5.39 -9.88
CA VAL A 33 19.49 -4.25 -8.98
C VAL A 33 20.11 -3.09 -9.76
N THR A 34 19.41 -1.96 -9.82
CA THR A 34 19.89 -0.70 -10.38
C THR A 34 20.65 0.10 -9.33
N GLU A 35 20.05 0.27 -8.14
CA GLU A 35 20.66 1.00 -7.03
C GLU A 35 20.48 0.25 -5.72
N GLN A 36 21.51 0.31 -4.89
CA GLN A 36 21.49 -0.25 -3.56
C GLN A 36 21.44 0.85 -2.50
N ILE A 37 20.40 0.83 -1.67
CA ILE A 37 20.13 1.85 -0.64
C ILE A 37 20.51 1.35 0.76
N LYS A 38 20.21 0.09 1.07
CA LYS A 38 20.51 -0.54 2.38
C LYS A 38 20.91 -2.01 2.21
N GLY A 39 21.77 -2.49 3.11
CA GLY A 39 22.16 -3.90 3.20
C GLY A 39 23.35 -4.23 2.29
N THR A 40 23.47 -5.50 1.90
CA THR A 40 24.35 -5.97 0.82
C THR A 40 23.49 -6.76 -0.17
N ALA A 41 23.51 -6.38 -1.44
CA ALA A 41 22.87 -7.07 -2.54
C ALA A 41 23.90 -7.32 -3.64
N GLU A 42 23.83 -8.48 -4.29
CA GLU A 42 24.52 -8.70 -5.56
C GLU A 42 23.80 -7.91 -6.68
N ASP A 43 24.43 -7.77 -7.85
CA ASP A 43 23.85 -7.10 -9.02
C ASP A 43 22.49 -7.72 -9.44
N SER A 44 22.25 -8.97 -9.03
CA SER A 44 20.96 -9.64 -9.14
C SER A 44 20.69 -10.46 -7.87
N LEU A 45 19.43 -10.48 -7.43
CA LEU A 45 18.96 -11.33 -6.32
C LEU A 45 17.62 -11.95 -6.68
N ILE A 46 17.17 -12.98 -5.96
CA ILE A 46 15.81 -13.50 -6.16
C ILE A 46 14.86 -12.79 -5.19
N ALA A 47 13.90 -12.06 -5.74
CA ALA A 47 12.86 -11.37 -4.99
C ALA A 47 11.50 -12.04 -5.24
N GLY A 48 10.74 -12.18 -4.16
CA GLY A 48 9.36 -12.62 -4.22
C GLY A 48 8.47 -11.58 -4.88
N ILE A 49 7.51 -12.05 -5.66
CA ILE A 49 6.40 -11.27 -6.20
C ILE A 49 5.12 -12.08 -6.03
N ASP A 50 4.00 -11.40 -5.76
CA ASP A 50 2.71 -12.06 -5.78
C ASP A 50 2.43 -12.59 -7.20
N ILE A 51 2.00 -13.85 -7.32
CA ILE A 51 1.72 -14.49 -8.62
C ILE A 51 0.72 -13.68 -9.46
N TYR A 52 -0.20 -12.97 -8.81
CA TYR A 52 -1.23 -12.15 -9.48
C TYR A 52 -0.71 -10.79 -9.96
N ASP A 53 0.47 -10.37 -9.50
CA ASP A 53 1.05 -9.07 -9.85
C ASP A 53 1.97 -9.13 -11.08
N THR A 54 2.44 -10.31 -11.48
CA THR A 54 3.39 -10.47 -12.60
C THR A 54 2.98 -9.78 -13.90
N GLY A 55 1.69 -9.77 -14.23
CA GLY A 55 1.18 -9.17 -15.46
C GLY A 55 1.40 -7.66 -15.51
N TRP A 56 0.91 -6.93 -14.51
CA TRP A 56 1.02 -5.47 -14.51
C TRP A 56 2.45 -5.01 -14.24
N VAL A 57 3.21 -5.76 -13.43
CA VAL A 57 4.62 -5.47 -13.17
C VAL A 57 5.42 -5.50 -14.46
N LYS A 58 5.18 -6.51 -15.30
CA LYS A 58 5.80 -6.59 -16.62
C LYS A 58 5.41 -5.41 -17.52
N GLU A 59 4.11 -5.10 -17.61
CA GLU A 59 3.63 -3.97 -18.41
C GLU A 59 4.23 -2.63 -17.97
N PHE A 60 4.37 -2.43 -16.66
CA PHE A 60 4.98 -1.24 -16.09
C PHE A 60 6.47 -1.13 -16.43
N GLN A 61 7.24 -2.20 -16.27
CA GLN A 61 8.66 -2.22 -16.65
C GLN A 61 8.88 -2.05 -18.15
N ASP A 62 8.01 -2.63 -18.99
CA ASP A 62 8.04 -2.45 -20.44
C ASP A 62 7.83 -0.98 -20.84
N SER A 63 7.22 -0.17 -19.98
CA SER A 63 7.07 1.29 -20.15
C SER A 63 8.25 2.11 -19.59
N GLY A 64 9.27 1.45 -19.03
CA GLY A 64 10.44 2.07 -18.41
C GLY A 64 10.32 2.27 -16.91
N GLY A 65 9.34 1.66 -16.25
CA GLY A 65 9.17 1.70 -14.80
C GLY A 65 10.16 0.81 -14.05
N GLU A 66 10.51 1.21 -12.83
CA GLU A 66 11.35 0.47 -11.90
C GLU A 66 10.65 0.33 -10.54
N PHE A 67 11.15 -0.55 -9.66
CA PHE A 67 10.58 -0.74 -8.34
C PHE A 67 11.61 -0.48 -7.25
N LEU A 68 11.19 0.24 -6.21
CA LEU A 68 11.84 0.25 -4.91
C LEU A 68 11.29 -0.92 -4.08
N LEU A 69 12.17 -1.83 -3.67
CA LEU A 69 11.84 -2.98 -2.83
C LEU A 69 12.46 -2.87 -1.45
N PHE A 70 11.68 -3.26 -0.45
CA PHE A 70 12.11 -3.43 0.94
C PHE A 70 12.12 -4.92 1.23
N LEU A 71 13.28 -5.55 1.27
CA LEU A 71 13.42 -7.00 1.25
C LEU A 71 13.85 -7.54 2.62
N ALA A 72 13.18 -8.60 3.06
CA ALA A 72 13.53 -9.36 4.25
C ALA A 72 13.85 -10.82 3.86
N PRO A 73 14.75 -11.50 4.60
CA PRO A 73 14.95 -12.93 4.45
C PRO A 73 13.66 -13.69 4.79
N SER A 74 13.46 -14.82 4.13
CA SER A 74 12.33 -15.72 4.39
C SER A 74 12.82 -17.17 4.48
N GLU A 75 11.91 -18.09 4.81
CA GLU A 75 12.20 -19.53 4.74
C GLU A 75 12.28 -20.04 3.29
N GLU A 76 11.82 -19.25 2.32
CA GLU A 76 11.90 -19.53 0.90
C GLU A 76 13.33 -19.34 0.37
N ALA A 77 13.59 -19.87 -0.82
CA ALA A 77 14.84 -19.65 -1.54
C ALA A 77 14.99 -18.21 -2.11
N PHE A 78 14.13 -17.28 -1.70
CA PHE A 78 14.10 -15.89 -2.15
C PHE A 78 13.75 -14.92 -1.02
N MET A 79 14.13 -13.66 -1.19
CA MET A 79 13.76 -12.60 -0.25
C MET A 79 12.33 -12.14 -0.51
N VAL A 80 11.59 -11.84 0.55
CA VAL A 80 10.20 -11.37 0.43
C VAL A 80 10.11 -9.87 0.63
N PRO A 81 9.26 -9.17 -0.15
CA PRO A 81 9.07 -7.75 0.04
C PRO A 81 8.16 -7.46 1.25
N VAL A 82 8.57 -6.50 2.09
CA VAL A 82 7.93 -6.15 3.38
C VAL A 82 7.54 -4.67 3.50
N GLY A 83 7.60 -3.90 2.41
CA GLY A 83 7.29 -2.47 2.39
C GLY A 83 6.43 -2.05 1.20
N GLY A 84 5.46 -1.15 1.44
CA GLY A 84 4.52 -0.67 0.42
C GLY A 84 3.32 -1.61 0.15
N PRO A 85 2.33 -1.17 -0.65
CA PRO A 85 1.26 -2.02 -1.16
C PRO A 85 1.86 -3.14 -2.01
N ASN A 86 1.46 -4.39 -1.73
CA ASN A 86 1.97 -5.61 -2.35
C ASN A 86 3.51 -5.73 -2.37
N GLY A 87 4.22 -5.00 -1.50
CA GLY A 87 5.66 -5.09 -1.39
C GLY A 87 6.47 -4.32 -2.45
N MET A 88 5.81 -3.57 -3.35
CA MET A 88 6.46 -2.89 -4.47
C MET A 88 6.11 -1.39 -4.47
N ILE A 89 7.11 -0.54 -4.64
CA ILE A 89 6.92 0.90 -4.79
C ILE A 89 7.36 1.28 -6.20
N GLU A 90 6.40 1.73 -7.00
CA GLU A 90 6.61 2.12 -8.39
C GLU A 90 7.47 3.40 -8.49
N LEU A 91 8.51 3.32 -9.32
CA LEU A 91 9.40 4.41 -9.69
C LEU A 91 9.32 4.67 -11.19
N GLN A 92 9.29 5.93 -11.58
CA GLN A 92 9.45 6.36 -12.97
C GLN A 92 10.53 7.43 -13.01
N ASP A 93 11.53 7.25 -13.87
CA ASP A 93 12.65 8.19 -14.01
C ASP A 93 13.36 8.50 -12.67
N GLY A 94 13.40 7.52 -11.76
CA GLY A 94 13.99 7.64 -10.42
C GLY A 94 13.09 8.30 -9.36
N GLU A 95 11.85 8.67 -9.70
CA GLU A 95 10.90 9.34 -8.78
C GLU A 95 9.72 8.43 -8.41
N VAL A 96 9.17 8.59 -7.21
CA VAL A 96 8.04 7.78 -6.71
C VAL A 96 6.73 8.25 -7.34
N ILE A 97 6.05 7.36 -8.08
CA ILE A 97 4.78 7.69 -8.74
C ILE A 97 3.55 7.30 -7.91
N ARG A 98 3.42 7.86 -6.70
CA ARG A 98 2.21 7.64 -5.85
C ARG A 98 1.23 8.80 -5.86
N GLN A 99 -0.04 8.47 -5.69
CA GLN A 99 -1.13 9.45 -5.53
C GLN A 99 -1.18 10.07 -4.12
N ASP A 100 -0.73 9.34 -3.10
CA ASP A 100 -0.63 9.85 -1.73
C ASP A 100 0.72 10.53 -1.52
N ALA A 101 0.67 11.85 -1.30
CA ALA A 101 1.86 12.68 -1.18
C ALA A 101 2.63 12.43 0.13
N ASP A 102 1.94 12.06 1.20
CA ASP A 102 2.58 11.82 2.51
C ASP A 102 3.34 10.49 2.47
N GLU A 103 2.76 9.45 1.86
CA GLU A 103 3.45 8.19 1.64
C GLU A 103 4.61 8.34 0.66
N ALA A 104 4.42 9.04 -0.46
CA ALA A 104 5.48 9.31 -1.43
C ALA A 104 6.69 9.98 -0.77
N ALA A 105 6.46 10.97 0.11
CA ALA A 105 7.51 11.67 0.82
C ALA A 105 8.37 10.76 1.70
N VAL A 106 7.84 9.66 2.22
CA VAL A 106 8.62 8.68 2.99
C VAL A 106 9.59 7.93 2.08
N PHE A 107 9.13 7.43 0.93
CA PHE A 107 9.95 6.66 0.00
C PHE A 107 10.98 7.54 -0.71
N GLU A 108 10.62 8.77 -1.05
CA GLU A 108 11.51 9.82 -1.53
C GLU A 108 12.71 10.05 -0.60
N ARG A 109 12.48 10.05 0.72
CA ARG A 109 13.57 10.18 1.70
C ARG A 109 14.45 8.95 1.73
N VAL A 110 13.88 7.76 1.57
CA VAL A 110 14.63 6.50 1.44
C VAL A 110 15.53 6.52 0.22
N LEU A 111 15.02 6.97 -0.94
CA LEU A 111 15.82 7.11 -2.17
C LEU A 111 17.00 8.07 -1.99
N ARG A 112 16.86 9.10 -1.14
CA ARG A 112 17.96 10.01 -0.78
C ARG A 112 18.96 9.44 0.24
N GLY A 113 18.78 8.17 0.67
CA GLY A 113 19.60 7.54 1.70
C GLY A 113 19.40 8.15 3.10
N GLU A 114 18.30 8.88 3.32
CA GLU A 114 17.99 9.40 4.64
C GLU A 114 17.50 8.27 5.56
N GLU A 115 17.85 8.37 6.85
CA GLU A 115 17.30 7.43 7.83
C GLU A 115 15.77 7.53 7.87
N ILE A 116 15.13 6.38 7.75
CA ILE A 116 13.69 6.23 7.94
C ILE A 116 13.39 6.61 9.39
N PRO A 117 12.61 7.68 9.63
CA PRO A 117 12.32 8.09 11.00
C PRO A 117 11.72 6.90 11.75
N SER A 118 12.29 6.59 12.92
CA SER A 118 11.78 5.59 13.87
C SER A 118 10.38 5.94 14.44
N ALA A 119 9.71 6.95 13.88
CA ALA A 119 8.39 7.33 14.30
C ALA A 119 7.43 6.15 14.08
N ALA A 120 6.93 5.61 15.19
CA ALA A 120 5.68 4.86 15.27
C ALA A 120 4.69 5.45 14.27
N PRO A 121 3.83 4.63 13.61
CA PRO A 121 2.87 5.15 12.66
C PRO A 121 2.23 6.36 13.32
N ALA A 122 2.42 7.55 12.73
CA ALA A 122 1.54 8.65 13.00
C ALA A 122 0.18 8.00 12.87
N SER A 123 -0.52 7.92 13.99
CA SER A 123 -1.79 7.26 14.07
C SER A 123 -2.56 7.77 12.87
N VAL A 124 -2.72 6.91 11.86
CA VAL A 124 -3.77 7.10 10.89
C VAL A 124 -4.95 7.25 11.83
N GLU A 125 -5.50 8.46 11.92
CA GLU A 125 -6.88 8.60 12.34
C GLU A 125 -7.62 7.77 11.30
N GLN A 126 -7.67 6.47 11.60
CA GLN A 126 -8.70 5.57 11.17
C GLN A 126 -9.93 6.34 11.64
N ASP A 127 -10.55 7.06 10.71
CA ASP A 127 -11.82 7.74 10.90
C ASP A 127 -12.79 6.64 11.32
N SER A 128 -12.78 6.40 12.63
CA SER A 128 -13.32 5.23 13.28
C SER A 128 -14.79 5.54 13.48
N GLY A 129 -15.57 5.41 12.41
CA GLY A 129 -17.02 5.35 12.47
C GLY A 129 -17.72 6.61 13.00
N GLN A 130 -17.05 7.75 13.19
CA GLN A 130 -17.73 8.97 13.64
C GLN A 130 -18.75 9.44 12.60
N GLY A 131 -18.42 9.34 11.30
CA GLY A 131 -19.37 9.63 10.22
C GLY A 131 -20.65 8.77 10.27
N LEU A 132 -20.54 7.51 10.68
CA LEU A 132 -21.67 6.58 10.76
C LEU A 132 -22.61 6.93 11.93
N TRP A 133 -22.06 7.34 13.09
CA TRP A 133 -22.85 7.77 14.25
C TRP A 133 -23.49 9.15 14.04
N ILE A 134 -22.82 10.07 13.35
CA ILE A 134 -23.40 11.38 12.99
C ILE A 134 -24.58 11.16 12.03
N LEU A 135 -24.43 10.31 11.01
CA LEU A 135 -25.51 9.99 10.07
C LEU A 135 -26.70 9.32 10.80
N ALA A 136 -26.44 8.36 11.68
CA ALA A 136 -27.48 7.72 12.49
C ALA A 136 -28.20 8.73 13.40
N GLY A 137 -27.47 9.66 14.03
CA GLY A 137 -28.05 10.73 14.85
C GLY A 137 -28.98 11.65 14.06
N VAL A 138 -28.58 12.05 12.85
CA VAL A 138 -29.40 12.89 11.96
C VAL A 138 -30.68 12.18 11.52
N ILE A 139 -30.61 10.88 11.18
CA ILE A 139 -31.79 10.09 10.79
C ILE A 139 -32.78 9.98 11.95
N ILE A 140 -32.31 9.72 13.17
CA ILE A 140 -33.17 9.63 14.36
C ILE A 140 -33.82 10.98 14.66
N ALA A 141 -33.06 12.09 14.58
CA ALA A 141 -33.60 13.43 14.81
C ALA A 141 -34.70 13.80 13.78
N LEU A 142 -34.49 13.47 12.50
CA LEU A 142 -35.49 13.67 11.45
C LEU A 142 -36.74 12.81 11.67
N ALA A 143 -36.59 11.56 12.09
CA ALA A 143 -37.73 10.68 12.39
C ALA A 143 -38.56 11.22 13.58
N VAL A 144 -37.92 11.68 14.65
CA VAL A 144 -38.60 12.30 15.80
C VAL A 144 -39.34 13.57 15.39
N LEU A 145 -38.72 14.42 14.56
CA LEU A 145 -39.36 15.62 14.02
C LEU A 145 -40.59 15.29 13.17
N LEU A 146 -40.48 14.31 12.27
CA LEU A 146 -41.61 13.87 11.44
C LEU A 146 -42.77 13.31 12.27
N VAL A 147 -42.48 12.53 13.31
CA VAL A 147 -43.51 12.03 14.23
C VAL A 147 -44.13 13.19 15.00
N PHE A 148 -43.34 14.11 15.55
CA PHE A 148 -43.85 15.25 16.32
C PHE A 148 -44.74 16.17 15.48
N PHE A 149 -44.28 16.54 14.27
CA PHE A 149 -45.06 17.38 13.36
C PHE A 149 -46.23 16.64 12.72
N GLY A 150 -46.10 15.35 12.42
CA GLY A 150 -47.19 14.51 11.93
C GLY A 150 -48.31 14.36 12.96
N LEU A 151 -47.98 14.06 14.22
CA LEU A 151 -48.96 13.98 15.32
C LEU A 151 -49.62 15.33 15.59
N ARG A 152 -48.86 16.44 15.52
CA ARG A 152 -49.40 17.79 15.64
C ARG A 152 -50.34 18.14 14.48
N ALA A 153 -50.01 17.74 13.27
CA ALA A 153 -50.84 17.97 12.09
C ALA A 153 -52.15 17.15 12.13
N VAL A 154 -52.10 15.89 12.59
CA VAL A 154 -53.30 15.05 12.78
C VAL A 154 -54.20 15.60 13.87
N ARG A 155 -53.63 16.04 15.00
CA ARG A 155 -54.38 16.62 16.12
C ARG A 155 -55.05 17.97 15.78
N ASN A 156 -54.50 18.71 14.82
CA ASN A 156 -55.03 20.00 14.38
C ASN A 156 -55.93 19.90 13.12
N ARG A 157 -56.28 18.69 12.67
CA ARG A 157 -57.30 18.54 11.61
C ARG A 157 -58.68 18.85 12.21
N PRO A 158 -59.41 19.85 11.71
CA PRO A 158 -60.80 20.01 12.07
C PRO A 158 -61.58 18.79 11.58
N SER A 159 -62.40 18.20 12.45
CA SER A 159 -63.33 17.14 12.09
C SER A 159 -64.29 17.65 11.00
N PRO A 160 -64.66 16.81 10.01
CA PRO A 160 -65.65 17.16 9.00
C PRO A 160 -67.03 17.45 9.62
#